data_AF-A0A959T0Y2-F1
#
_entry.id   AF-A0A959T0Y2-F1
#
_cell.length_a   1.000
_cell.length_b   1.000
_cell.length_c   1.000
_cell.angle_alpha   90.00
_cell.angle_beta   90.00
_cell.angle_gamma   90.00
#
_symmetry.space_group_name_H-M   'P 1'
#
loop_
_entity.id
_entity.type
_entity.pdbx_description
1 polymer ?
#
loop_
_entity_poly.entity_id
_entity_poly.type
_entity_poly.pdbx_seq_one_letter_code
_entity_poly.pdbx_strand_id
1 'polypeptide(L)' 'NADCLSTRLRIDNNRISGYILGKNCYGDEKVKRIKEKYSLSEYDQIYAYGDSKGDKQMLDLAKVKFYKPFRGNPEHSEPD' A
#
# COMPACT_ATOMS: atom_id res chain seq x y z
N ASN A 1 9.08 12.21 9.22
CA ASN A 1 8.36 11.08 9.84
C ASN A 1 7.44 10.48 8.80
N ALA A 2 7.42 9.15 8.64
CA ALA A 2 6.52 8.45 7.71
C ALA A 2 5.47 7.67 8.51
N ASP A 3 4.21 7.73 8.11
CA ASP A 3 3.14 6.94 8.74
C ASP A 3 3.18 5.48 8.23
N CYS A 4 2.74 4.54 9.08
CA CYS A 4 2.55 3.14 8.71
C CYS A 4 1.06 2.80 8.71
N LEU A 5 0.51 2.56 7.51
CA LEU A 5 -0.88 2.09 7.34
C LEU A 5 -0.86 0.58 7.07
N SER A 6 -1.35 -0.21 8.02
CA SER A 6 -1.28 -1.67 7.96
C SER A 6 -2.53 -2.34 8.53
N THR A 7 -2.59 -3.67 8.47
CA THR A 7 -3.62 -4.47 9.15
C THR A 7 -3.46 -4.28 10.66
N ARG A 8 -4.54 -3.89 11.33
CA ARG A 8 -4.52 -3.79 12.79
C ARG A 8 -4.75 -5.17 13.39
N LEU A 9 -3.93 -5.56 14.35
CA LEU A 9 -4.11 -6.79 15.11
C LEU A 9 -4.97 -6.52 16.33
N ARG A 10 -5.83 -7.47 16.69
CA ARG A 10 -6.60 -7.39 17.93
C ARG A 10 -5.69 -7.72 19.11
N ILE A 11 -5.75 -6.89 20.14
CA ILE A 11 -4.99 -7.04 21.38
C ILE A 11 -5.99 -7.30 22.51
N ASP A 12 -5.87 -8.45 23.16
CA ASP A 12 -6.68 -8.85 24.30
C ASP A 12 -5.72 -9.04 25.49
N ASN A 13 -5.95 -8.34 26.61
CA ASN A 13 -5.09 -8.38 27.80
C ASN A 13 -3.58 -8.17 27.49
N ASN A 14 -3.26 -7.12 26.73
CA ASN A 14 -1.90 -6.78 26.29
C ASN A 14 -1.18 -7.88 25.48
N ARG A 15 -1.93 -8.82 24.89
CA ARG A 15 -1.40 -9.87 24.01
C ARG A 15 -2.10 -9.87 22.66
N ILE A 16 -1.35 -10.17 21.60
CA ILE A 16 -1.94 -10.37 20.27
C ILE A 16 -2.82 -11.61 20.34
N SER A 17 -4.09 -11.47 19.96
CA SER A 17 -5.08 -12.54 20.10
C SER A 17 -5.08 -13.56 18.96
N GLY A 18 -4.28 -13.31 17.92
CA GLY A 18 -4.29 -14.08 16.67
C GLY A 18 -5.35 -13.63 15.67
N TYR A 19 -6.22 -12.67 16.04
CA TYR A 19 -7.25 -12.13 15.17
C TYR A 19 -6.89 -10.75 14.64
N ILE A 20 -7.43 -10.43 13.46
CA ILE A 20 -7.39 -9.08 12.90
C ILE A 20 -8.44 -8.21 13.61
N LEU A 21 -8.06 -6.97 13.94
CA LEU A 21 -8.98 -5.93 14.35
C LEU A 21 -9.47 -5.18 13.10
N GLY A 22 -10.71 -5.48 12.68
CA GLY A 22 -11.30 -4.89 11.48
C GLY A 22 -10.89 -5.63 10.21
N LYS A 23 -10.45 -4.88 9.19
CA LYS A 23 -10.18 -5.43 7.85
C LYS A 23 -8.70 -5.67 7.60
N ASN A 24 -8.39 -6.68 6.78
CA ASN A 24 -7.05 -6.89 6.24
C ASN A 24 -6.67 -5.76 5.26
N CYS A 25 -5.47 -5.21 5.36
CA CYS A 25 -4.92 -4.17 4.48
C CYS A 25 -4.58 -4.75 3.09
N TYR A 26 -5.59 -5.03 2.28
CA TYR A 26 -5.44 -5.71 0.99
C TYR A 26 -6.38 -5.12 -0.06
N GLY A 27 -5.87 -4.89 -1.27
CA GLY A 27 -6.65 -4.35 -2.39
C GLY A 27 -7.26 -2.99 -2.05
N ASP A 28 -8.59 -2.89 -2.19
CA ASP A 28 -9.36 -1.65 -1.95
C ASP A 28 -9.21 -1.11 -0.52
N GLU A 29 -8.93 -1.96 0.47
CA GLU A 29 -8.72 -1.49 1.84
C GLU A 29 -7.42 -0.67 1.97
N LYS A 30 -6.40 -0.94 1.13
CA LYS A 30 -5.21 -0.06 1.06
C LYS A 30 -5.61 1.33 0.56
N VAL A 31 -6.39 1.39 -0.52
CA VAL A 31 -6.89 2.64 -1.10
C VAL A 31 -7.71 3.42 -0.08
N LYS A 32 -8.62 2.74 0.61
CA LYS A 32 -9.47 3.36 1.63
C LYS A 32 -8.63 4.01 2.72
N ARG A 33 -7.66 3.31 3.30
CA ARG A 33 -6.80 3.84 4.37
C ARG A 33 -5.94 5.01 3.91
N ILE A 34 -5.43 4.96 2.68
CA ILE A 34 -4.69 6.07 2.09
C ILE A 34 -5.58 7.31 2.01
N LYS A 35 -6.80 7.18 1.48
CA LYS A 35 -7.76 8.30 1.32
C LYS A 35 -8.33 8.82 2.64
N GLU A 36 -8.43 7.97 3.67
CA GLU A 36 -8.82 8.40 5.02
C GLU A 36 -7.74 9.24 5.71
N LYS A 37 -6.47 8.99 5.39
CA LYS A 37 -5.32 9.64 6.02
C LYS A 37 -4.84 10.87 5.24
N TYR A 38 -4.94 10.85 3.91
CA TYR A 38 -4.39 11.86 3.03
C TYR A 38 -5.41 12.36 2.01
N SER A 39 -5.40 13.67 1.79
CA SER A 39 -6.09 14.32 0.68
C SER A 39 -5.21 14.22 -0.56
N LEU A 40 -5.48 13.25 -1.44
CA LEU A 40 -4.60 12.97 -2.59
C LEU A 40 -4.47 14.15 -3.57
N SER A 41 -5.46 15.05 -3.60
CA SER A 41 -5.43 16.27 -4.42
C SER A 41 -4.42 17.32 -3.95
N GLU A 42 -3.87 17.19 -2.74
CA GLU A 42 -2.82 18.08 -2.22
C GLU A 42 -1.43 17.71 -2.73
N TYR A 43 -1.30 16.64 -3.51
CA TYR A 43 -0.04 16.14 -4.03
C TYR A 43 -0.03 16.19 -5.55
N ASP A 44 0.91 16.95 -6.12
CA ASP A 44 1.10 17.04 -7.58
C ASP A 44 1.55 15.70 -8.19
N GLN A 45 2.25 14.90 -7.41
CA GLN A 45 2.83 13.62 -7.82
C GLN A 45 2.70 12.60 -6.68
N ILE A 46 2.24 11.41 -7.04
CA ILE A 46 2.14 10.26 -6.14
C ILE A 46 2.91 9.12 -6.80
N TYR A 47 3.80 8.51 -6.02
CA TYR A 47 4.59 7.35 -6.40
C TYR A 47 4.07 6.14 -5.64
N ALA A 48 3.77 5.05 -6.33
CA ALA A 48 3.36 3.80 -5.70
C ALA A 48 4.19 2.61 -6.18
N TYR A 49 4.51 1.72 -5.24
CA TYR A 49 5.29 0.51 -5.47
C TYR A 49 4.51 -0.68 -4.94
N GLY A 50 4.43 -1.75 -5.72
CA GLY A 50 3.70 -2.94 -5.35
C GLY A 50 4.23 -4.17 -6.06
N ASP A 51 3.93 -5.36 -5.56
CA ASP A 51 4.49 -6.60 -6.12
C ASP A 51 3.47 -7.74 -6.18
N SER A 52 2.27 -7.51 -5.64
CA SER A 52 1.19 -8.47 -5.54
C SER A 52 -0.11 -7.96 -6.18
N LYS A 53 -1.07 -8.87 -6.38
CA LYS A 53 -2.43 -8.49 -6.82
C LYS A 53 -3.13 -7.56 -5.83
N GLY A 54 -2.76 -7.61 -4.55
CA GLY A 54 -3.32 -6.76 -3.50
C GLY A 54 -2.90 -5.29 -3.57
N ASP A 55 -1.93 -4.95 -4.44
CA ASP A 55 -1.43 -3.59 -4.61
C ASP A 55 -2.04 -2.87 -5.80
N LYS A 56 -2.74 -3.60 -6.69
CA LYS A 56 -3.21 -3.07 -7.97
C LYS A 56 -4.00 -1.78 -7.81
N GLN A 57 -4.97 -1.76 -6.91
CA GLN A 57 -5.81 -0.57 -6.71
C GLN A 57 -5.07 0.59 -6.06
N MET A 58 -4.05 0.33 -5.23
CA MET A 58 -3.17 1.37 -4.70
C MET A 58 -2.27 1.95 -5.79
N LEU A 59 -1.71 1.10 -6.66
CA LEU A 59 -0.91 1.52 -7.81
C LEU A 59 -1.72 2.43 -8.74
N ASP A 60 -3.02 2.16 -8.92
CA ASP A 60 -3.91 2.98 -9.74
C ASP A 60 -4.24 4.37 -9.16
N LEU A 61 -3.89 4.64 -7.89
CA LEU A 61 -3.97 6.00 -7.32
C LEU A 61 -2.79 6.89 -7.73
N ALA A 62 -1.68 6.27 -8.14
CA ALA A 62 -0.42 6.96 -8.33
C ALA A 62 -0.25 7.40 -9.79
N LYS A 63 0.37 8.57 -9.95
CA LYS A 63 0.76 9.07 -11.28
C LYS A 63 1.98 8.32 -11.80
N VAL A 64 2.89 7.94 -10.90
CA VAL A 64 4.04 7.09 -11.21
C VAL A 64 3.91 5.79 -10.41
N LYS A 65 3.85 4.65 -11.10
CA LYS A 65 3.57 3.37 -10.44
C LYS A 65 4.50 2.28 -10.92
N PHE A 66 5.01 1.48 -9.99
CA PHE A 66 5.96 0.43 -10.25
C PHE A 66 5.44 -0.90 -9.74
N TYR A 67 5.29 -1.88 -10.65
CA TYR A 67 4.90 -3.24 -10.30
C TYR A 67 6.10 -4.19 -10.41
N LYS A 68 6.49 -4.79 -9.28
CA LYS A 68 7.65 -5.68 -9.16
C LYS A 68 8.98 -5.09 -9.68
N PRO A 69 9.32 -3.82 -9.39
CA PRO A 69 10.51 -3.18 -9.96
C PRO A 69 11.85 -3.79 -9.50
N PHE A 70 11.84 -4.62 -8.45
CA PHE A 70 13.06 -5.14 -7.83
C PHE A 70 13.29 -6.64 -8.07
N ARG A 71 12.66 -7.23 -9.10
CA ARG A 71 12.90 -8.63 -9.50
C ARG A 71 13.90 -8.62 -10.67
N GLY A 72 15.13 -9.15 -10.49
CA GLY A 72 16.29 -9.05 -11.42
C GLY A 72 15.99 -9.44 -12.87
N ASN A 73 16.57 -8.83 -13.92
CA ASN A 73 17.97 -8.43 -14.22
C ASN A 73 18.02 -6.96 -14.76
N PRO A 74 19.06 -6.14 -14.53
CA PRO A 74 19.04 -4.69 -14.79
C PRO A 74 19.10 -4.27 -16.27
N GLU A 75 19.24 -5.19 -17.22
CA GLU A 75 19.43 -4.86 -18.64
C GLU A 75 18.14 -4.42 -19.37
N HIS A 76 16.95 -4.54 -18.75
CA HIS A 76 15.68 -4.29 -19.44
C HIS A 76 14.58 -3.59 -18.62
N SER A 77 14.91 -2.68 -17.70
CA SER A 77 13.90 -1.82 -17.05
C SER A 77 14.43 -0.38 -16.95
N GLU A 78 13.93 0.64 -17.64
CA GLU A 78 12.74 0.87 -18.50
C GLU A 78 13.12 1.91 -19.59
N PRO A 79 12.22 2.27 -20.54
CA PRO A 79 11.31 3.38 -20.23
C PRO A 79 9.86 3.13 -20.65
N ASP A 80 8.98 3.81 -19.91
CA ASP A 80 7.55 4.13 -20.11
C ASP A 80 6.84 3.61 -21.38
#